data_AF-A0A2W8AIJ3-F1
#
_entry.id   AF-A0A2W8AIJ3-F1
#
_cell.length_a   1.000
_cell.length_b   1.000
_cell.length_c   1.000
_cell.angle_alpha   90.00
_cell.angle_beta   90.00
_cell.angle_gamma   90.00
#
_symmetry.space_group_name_H-M   'P 1'
#
loop_
_entity.id
_entity.type
_entity.pdbx_description
1 polymer ?
#
loop_
_entity_poly.entity_id
_entity_poly.type
_entity_poly.pdbx_seq_one_letter_code
_entity_poly.pdbx_strand_id
1 'polypeptide(L)' 'EIATEEETSLLEAWKKYRVLLNRVDTSTAQDIEWPALP' A
#
# COMPACT_ATOMS: atom_id res chain seq x y z
N GLU A 1 24.90 -0.78 8.97
CA GLU A 1 23.62 -0.41 8.35
C GLU A 1 22.77 -1.65 8.20
N ILE A 2 21.76 -1.78 9.04
CA ILE A 2 20.73 -2.80 8.94
C ILE A 2 19.46 -1.96 8.87
N ALA A 3 18.76 -2.00 7.74
CA ALA A 3 17.39 -1.46 7.69
C ALA A 3 16.65 -2.11 8.86
N THR A 4 16.21 -1.31 9.83
CA THR A 4 15.69 -1.86 11.09
C THR A 4 14.52 -2.81 10.78
N GLU A 5 14.25 -3.80 11.62
CA GLU A 5 13.09 -4.71 11.44
C GLU A 5 11.77 -3.93 11.26
N GLU A 6 11.73 -2.69 11.72
CA GLU A 6 10.68 -1.70 11.45
C GLU A 6 10.61 -1.28 9.98
N GLU A 7 11.72 -0.89 9.34
CA GLU A 7 11.79 -0.62 7.89
C GLU A 7 11.47 -1.88 7.06
N THR A 8 11.98 -3.02 7.53
CA THR A 8 11.46 -4.39 7.38
C THR A 8 9.96 -4.49 7.07
N SER A 9 9.23 -4.32 8.16
CA SER A 9 7.80 -4.49 8.28
C SER A 9 7.02 -3.42 7.54
N LEU A 10 7.51 -2.17 7.55
CA LEU A 10 6.96 -1.06 6.76
C LEU A 10 7.02 -1.40 5.28
N LEU A 11 8.17 -1.84 4.75
CA LEU A 11 8.30 -2.19 3.34
C LEU A 11 7.34 -3.30 2.91
N GLU A 12 7.07 -4.29 3.78
CA GLU A 12 6.07 -5.33 3.51
C GLU A 12 4.64 -4.80 3.53
N ALA A 13 4.31 -3.93 4.49
CA ALA A 13 3.00 -3.29 4.57
C ALA A 13 2.75 -2.38 3.35
N TRP A 14 3.74 -1.59 2.96
CA TRP A 14 3.72 -0.75 1.75
C TRP A 14 3.65 -1.59 0.47
N LYS A 15 4.30 -2.75 0.40
CA LYS A 15 4.14 -3.68 -0.72
C LYS A 15 2.71 -4.20 -0.83
N LYS A 16 2.09 -4.62 0.28
CA LYS A 16 0.67 -5.04 0.29
C LYS A 16 -0.25 -3.90 -0.13
N TYR A 17 -0.03 -2.70 0.42
CA TYR A 17 -0.77 -1.50 0.05
C TYR A 17 -0.68 -1.21 -1.45
N ARG A 18 0.54 -1.23 -2.03
CA ARG A 18 0.75 -0.99 -3.46
C ARG A 18 0.07 -2.03 -4.35
N VAL A 19 0.00 -3.29 -3.92
CA VAL A 19 -0.72 -4.34 -4.66
C VAL A 19 -2.22 -4.10 -4.63
N LEU A 20 -2.79 -3.71 -3.49
CA LEU A 20 -4.20 -3.34 -3.39
C LEU A 20 -4.49 -2.10 -4.24
N LEU A 21 -3.62 -1.09 -4.19
CA LEU A 21 -3.71 0.12 -5.00
C LEU A 21 -3.67 -0.15 -6.50
N ASN A 22 -2.87 -1.14 -6.94
CA ASN A 22 -2.80 -1.52 -8.35
C ASN A 22 -4.11 -2.16 -8.85
N ARG A 23 -4.88 -2.75 -7.92
CA ARG A 23 -6.19 -3.34 -8.19
C ARG A 23 -7.34 -2.36 -8.00
N VAL A 24 -7.06 -1.18 -7.45
CA VAL A 24 -8.03 -0.10 -7.40
C VAL A 24 -8.20 0.40 -8.83
N ASP A 25 -9.34 0.08 -9.41
CA ASP A 25 -9.75 0.59 -10.72
C ASP A 25 -10.01 2.09 -10.60
N THR A 26 -9.05 2.89 -11.06
CA THR A 26 -9.15 4.35 -11.08
C THR A 26 -10.16 4.87 -12.11
N SER A 27 -10.77 3.97 -12.87
CA SER A 27 -11.83 4.29 -13.85
C SER A 27 -13.13 4.74 -13.16
N THR A 28 -13.42 4.23 -11.95
CA THR A 28 -14.57 4.66 -11.14
C THR A 28 -14.21 5.82 -10.23
N ALA A 29 -13.75 6.93 -10.82
CA ALA A 29 -13.22 8.13 -10.14
C ALA A 29 -14.11 8.79 -9.07
N GLN A 30 -15.41 8.46 -9.02
CA GLN A 30 -16.37 9.06 -8.08
C GLN A 30 -16.47 8.32 -6.74
N ASP A 31 -16.11 7.03 -6.69
CA ASP A 31 -16.29 6.17 -5.50
C ASP A 31 -15.07 5.25 -5.30
N ILE A 32 -13.87 5.84 -5.41
CA ILE A 32 -12.64 5.09 -5.19
C ILE A 32 -12.41 4.97 -3.68
N GLU A 33 -12.71 3.79 -3.13
CA GLU A 33 -12.24 3.42 -1.79
C GLU A 33 -10.74 3.14 -1.83
N TRP A 34 -9.97 4.15 -1.44
CA TRP A 34 -8.54 3.99 -1.24
C TRP A 34 -8.28 3.12 0.00
N PRO A 35 -7.38 2.13 -0.07
CA PRO A 35 -6.99 1.36 1.10
C PRO A 35 -6.39 2.30 2.17
N ALA A 36 -6.46 1.91 3.45
CA ALA A 36 -5.82 2.65 4.52
C ALA A 36 -4.29 2.50 4.44
N LEU A 37 -3.58 3.61 4.58
CA LEU A 37 -2.12 3.63 4.60
C LEU A 37 -1.61 2.89 5.86
N PRO A 38 -0.57 2.05 5.74
CA PRO A 38 0.08 1.42 6.88
C PRO A 38 0.88 2.42 7.72
#